data_AF-A0A6S7BHZ1-F1
#
_entry.id   AF-A0A6S7BHZ1-F1
#
_cell.length_a   1.000
_cell.length_b   1.000
_cell.length_c   1.000
_cell.angle_alpha   90.00
_cell.angle_beta   90.00
_cell.angle_gamma   90.00
#
_symmetry.space_group_name_H-M   'P 1'
#
loop_
_entity.id
_entity.type
_entity.pdbx_description
1 polymer ?
#
loop_
_entity_poly.entity_id
_entity_poly.type
_entity_poly.pdbx_seq_one_letter_code
_entity_poly.pdbx_strand_id
1 'polypeptide(L)' 'MPRRSILSVTERDSLLALPDTEDGLIRYYTFSDSDQSLIGQRRGNLNRLGFAIQLCLLRYPGQGLAADAVVPSSLLQ' A
#
# COMPACT_ATOMS: atom_id res chain seq x y z
N MET A 1 -23.19 22.27 3.76
CA MET A 1 -23.95 21.01 3.57
C MET A 1 -23.13 19.86 4.13
N PRO A 2 -23.67 19.02 5.04
CA PRO A 2 -22.94 17.87 5.55
C PRO A 2 -22.71 16.88 4.41
N ARG A 3 -21.46 16.46 4.20
CA ARG A 3 -21.15 15.38 3.25
C ARG A 3 -21.69 14.08 3.82
N ARG A 4 -22.76 13.54 3.23
CA ARG A 4 -23.22 12.18 3.52
C ARG A 4 -22.17 11.21 2.96
N SER A 5 -21.63 10.36 3.82
CA SER A 5 -20.80 9.23 3.39
C SER A 5 -21.68 8.25 2.62
N ILE A 6 -21.26 7.88 1.40
CA ILE A 6 -21.96 6.86 0.59
C ILE A 6 -21.68 5.46 1.13
N LEU A 7 -20.46 5.24 1.65
CA LEU A 7 -20.05 3.97 2.22
C LEU A 7 -20.19 3.99 3.76
N SER A 8 -20.65 2.89 4.31
CA SER A 8 -20.47 2.52 5.71
C SER A 8 -18.97 2.34 6.04
N VAL A 9 -18.65 2.30 7.32
CA VAL A 9 -17.27 2.04 7.78
C VAL A 9 -16.79 0.68 7.28
N THR A 10 -17.63 -0.35 7.42
CA THR A 10 -17.33 -1.73 7.00
C THR A 10 -17.11 -1.88 5.50
N GLU A 11 -17.87 -1.16 4.68
CA GLU A 11 -17.68 -1.16 3.23
C GLU A 11 -16.37 -0.46 2.84
N ARG A 12 -16.03 0.63 3.53
CA ARG A 12 -14.74 1.32 3.32
C ARG A 12 -13.57 0.42 3.71
N ASP A 13 -13.65 -0.24 4.86
CA ASP A 13 -12.60 -1.14 5.34
C ASP A 13 -12.41 -2.34 4.41
N SER A 14 -13.51 -2.88 3.88
CA SER A 14 -13.47 -3.98 2.90
C SER A 14 -12.90 -3.54 1.55
N LEU A 15 -13.19 -2.30 1.12
CA LEU A 15 -12.66 -1.73 -0.13
C LEU A 15 -11.14 -1.51 -0.06
N LEU A 16 -10.63 -1.18 1.14
CA LEU A 16 -9.23 -0.88 1.39
C LEU A 16 -8.47 -2.05 2.03
N ALA A 17 -9.08 -3.24 2.01
CA ALA A 17 -8.44 -4.45 2.52
C ALA A 17 -7.17 -4.74 1.71
N LEU A 18 -6.10 -5.06 2.43
CA LEU A 18 -4.86 -5.51 1.83
C LEU A 18 -4.97 -6.97 1.41
N PRO A 19 -4.19 -7.41 0.42
CA PRO A 19 -4.12 -8.82 0.09
C PRO A 19 -3.51 -9.56 1.27
N ASP A 20 -4.24 -10.55 1.79
CA ASP A 20 -3.88 -11.39 2.93
C ASP A 20 -3.47 -12.82 2.52
N THR A 21 -3.53 -13.10 1.22
CA THR A 21 -3.11 -14.36 0.61
C THR A 21 -1.79 -14.17 -0.15
N GLU A 22 -0.98 -15.23 -0.20
CA GLU A 22 0.28 -15.24 -0.94
C GLU A 22 0.06 -14.95 -2.44
N ASP A 23 -0.95 -15.57 -3.05
CA ASP A 23 -1.32 -15.30 -4.45
C ASP A 23 -1.71 -13.83 -4.67
N GLY A 24 -2.42 -13.22 -3.71
CA GLY A 24 -2.77 -11.81 -3.75
C GLY A 24 -1.52 -10.92 -3.66
N LEU A 25 -0.59 -11.24 -2.76
CA LEU A 25 0.69 -10.54 -2.62
C LEU A 25 1.52 -10.66 -3.89
N ILE A 26 1.66 -11.86 -4.47
CA ILE A 26 2.38 -12.07 -5.72
C ILE A 26 1.72 -11.26 -6.85
N ARG A 27 0.39 -11.30 -6.97
CA ARG A 27 -0.33 -10.61 -8.03
C ARG A 27 -0.20 -9.09 -7.95
N TYR A 28 -0.32 -8.51 -6.76
CA TYR A 28 -0.41 -7.07 -6.60
C TYR A 28 0.92 -6.43 -6.20
N TYR A 29 1.76 -7.10 -5.42
CA TYR A 29 2.96 -6.51 -4.79
C TYR A 29 4.29 -7.02 -5.34
N THR A 30 4.28 -7.82 -6.42
CA THR A 30 5.53 -8.12 -7.14
C THR A 30 6.08 -6.88 -7.85
N PHE A 31 7.35 -6.58 -7.60
CA PHE A 31 8.06 -5.46 -8.25
C PHE A 31 8.66 -5.86 -9.57
N SER A 32 8.37 -5.07 -10.61
CA SER A 32 9.09 -5.12 -11.88
C SER A 32 10.51 -4.54 -11.74
N ASP A 33 11.36 -4.75 -12.75
CA ASP A 33 12.70 -4.13 -12.79
C ASP A 33 12.65 -2.60 -12.73
N SER A 34 11.60 -2.01 -13.31
CA SER A 34 11.37 -0.56 -13.27
C SER A 34 11.04 -0.09 -11.85
N ASP A 35 10.20 -0.84 -11.13
CA ASP A 35 9.87 -0.55 -9.73
C ASP A 35 11.13 -0.63 -8.85
N GLN A 36 11.95 -1.68 -9.04
CA GLN A 36 13.19 -1.87 -8.30
C GLN A 36 14.20 -0.74 -8.56
N SER A 37 14.30 -0.25 -9.81
CA SER A 37 15.11 0.92 -10.14
C SER A 37 14.63 2.18 -9.42
N LEU A 38 13.32 2.44 -9.37
CA LEU A 38 12.75 3.59 -8.67
C LEU A 38 12.95 3.53 -7.15
N ILE A 39 12.79 2.34 -6.57
CA ILE A 39 13.11 2.07 -5.15
C ILE A 39 14.60 2.32 -4.91
N GLY A 40 15.45 1.82 -5.81
CA GLY A 40 16.90 1.94 -5.74
C GLY A 40 17.44 3.37 -5.77
N GLN A 41 16.65 4.34 -6.23
CA GLN A 41 17.02 5.76 -6.23
C GLN A 41 16.86 6.43 -4.85
N ARG A 42 16.16 5.80 -3.89
CA ARG A 42 15.95 6.38 -2.56
C ARG A 42 17.22 6.24 -1.68
N ARG A 43 17.50 7.25 -0.87
CA ARG A 43 18.66 7.28 0.03
C ARG A 43 18.38 6.51 1.33
N GLY A 44 19.17 5.48 1.64
CA GLY A 44 19.05 4.69 2.87
C GLY A 44 17.95 3.63 2.84
N ASN A 45 18.14 2.54 3.59
CA ASN A 45 17.27 1.36 3.56
C ASN A 45 15.84 1.67 4.01
N LEU A 46 15.67 2.53 5.01
CA LEU A 46 14.34 2.92 5.52
C LEU A 46 13.50 3.64 4.46
N ASN A 47 14.11 4.57 3.70
CA ASN A 47 13.39 5.27 2.63
C ASN A 47 13.10 4.37 1.44
N ARG A 48 13.98 3.39 1.16
CA ARG A 48 13.73 2.38 0.11
C ARG A 48 12.53 1.51 0.49
N LEU A 49 12.49 1.03 1.74
CA LEU A 49 11.38 0.22 2.25
C LEU A 49 10.07 1.01 2.26
N GLY A 50 10.07 2.23 2.83
CA GLY A 50 8.88 3.08 2.86
C GLY A 50 8.34 3.41 1.46
N PHE A 51 9.23 3.64 0.50
CA PHE A 51 8.84 3.87 -0.89
C PHE A 51 8.30 2.61 -1.57
N ALA A 52 8.90 1.45 -1.33
CA ALA A 52 8.41 0.16 -1.83
C ALA A 52 6.99 -0.13 -1.32
N ILE A 53 6.76 0.07 -0.02
CA ILE A 53 5.45 -0.07 0.61
C ILE A 53 4.44 0.92 0.00
N GLN A 54 4.85 2.18 -0.22
CA GLN A 54 3.99 3.17 -0.87
C GLN A 54 3.58 2.76 -2.28
N LEU A 55 4.52 2.22 -3.08
CA LEU A 55 4.22 1.71 -4.42
C LEU A 55 3.21 0.56 -4.39
N CYS A 56 3.35 -0.38 -3.44
CA CYS A 56 2.39 -1.47 -3.25
C CYS A 56 0.98 -0.94 -2.97
N LEU A 57 0.84 -0.07 -1.97
CA LEU A 57 -0.44 0.48 -1.55
C LEU A 57 -1.13 1.33 -2.63
N LEU A 58 -0.35 2.09 -3.40
CA LEU A 58 -0.84 2.84 -4.56
C LEU A 58 -1.32 1.95 -5.71
N ARG A 59 -0.75 0.75 -5.86
CA ARG A 59 -1.18 -0.22 -6.89
C ARG A 59 -2.43 -0.98 -6.45
N TYR A 60 -2.47 -1.41 -5.19
CA TYR A 60 -3.63 -2.06 -4.59
C TYR A 60 -3.60 -1.87 -3.05
N PRO A 61 -4.68 -1.37 -2.43
CA PRO A 61 -6.02 -1.14 -2.98
C PRO A 61 -6.17 0.18 -3.77
N GLY A 62 -5.09 0.94 -4.00
CA GLY A 62 -5.15 2.21 -4.72
C GLY A 62 -5.12 3.44 -3.82
N GLN A 63 -4.72 3.26 -2.55
CA GLN A 63 -4.59 4.34 -1.58
C GLN A 63 -3.18 4.34 -1.02
N GLY A 64 -2.47 5.47 -1.15
CA GLY A 64 -1.16 5.63 -0.54
C GLY A 64 -1.22 5.77 0.99
N LEU A 65 -0.08 5.55 1.64
CA LEU A 65 0.11 5.82 3.06
C LEU A 65 -0.09 7.32 3.31
N ALA A 66 -1.05 7.68 4.15
CA ALA A 66 -1.18 9.05 4.64
C ALA A 66 -0.01 9.38 5.59
N ALA A 67 0.30 10.65 5.76
CA ALA A 67 1.43 11.09 6.61
C ALA A 67 1.33 10.61 8.07
N ASP A 68 0.12 10.32 8.53
CA ASP A 68 -0.25 9.82 9.84
C ASP A 68 -0.68 8.34 9.84
N ALA A 69 -0.61 7.65 8.70
CA ALA A 69 -1.03 6.27 8.60
C ALA A 69 0.03 5.31 9.14
N VAL A 70 -0.43 4.34 9.94
CA VAL A 70 0.38 3.22 10.41
C VAL A 70 0.43 2.17 9.31
N VAL A 71 1.64 1.79 8.89
CA VAL A 71 1.83 0.65 7.98
C VAL A 71 1.42 -0.62 8.72
N PRO A 72 0.49 -1.43 8.17
CA PRO A 72 0.12 -2.70 8.79
C PRO A 72 1.30 -3.67 8.83
N SER A 73 1.43 -4.37 9.94
CA SER A 73 2.60 -5.21 10.28
C SER A 73 2.89 -6.30 9.26
N SER A 74 1.87 -6.79 8.54
CA SER A 74 2.01 -7.79 7.48
C SER A 74 2.92 -7.34 6.33
N LEU A 75 3.11 -6.04 6.14
CA LEU A 75 4.02 -5.48 5.13
C LEU A 75 5.46 -5.29 5.63
N LEU A 76 5.70 -5.50 6.93
CA LEU A 76 7.00 -5.27 7.58
C LEU A 76 7.71 -6.57 8.01
N GLN A 77 7.14 -7.73 7.68
CA GLN A 77 7.76 -9.04 7.91
C GLN A 77 8.89 -9.30 6.92
#